data_AF-A0A317H6J5-F1
#
_entry.id   AF-A0A317H6J5-F1
#
_cell.length_a   1.000
_cell.length_b   1.000
_cell.length_c   1.000
_cell.angle_alpha   90.00
_cell.angle_beta   90.00
_cell.angle_gamma   90.00
#
_symmetry.space_group_name_H-M   'P 1'
#
loop_
_entity.id
_entity.type
_entity.pdbx_description
1 polymer ?
#
loop_
_entity_poly.entity_id
_entity_poly.type
_entity_poly.pdbx_seq_one_letter_code
_entity_poly.pdbx_strand_id
1 'polypeptide(L)'
;MTRPVDHKVYWLHFAEHSDPKTEGLIGVACYLQSRIGAHRREPNCKVPSDFLVTILHRGTAQECFALEAQLRPTPNIGWNILAGGYIGGRGAHPPYRHDKKTRRWMSQSAKERANTPKGRKHMRKAALALNGAGWIGRKHKDSSKQIISRKAKTRCRTPEGRKRMRRMALRLGRGKDHPIYGLIRSAEIRAKISASKKGRRPKLSKAVRKSKAEKMRRHWESPAYRAKMRARSPSWTGEQNPNYGNRAPGRPERDSKSGRFI
;
A
#
# COMPACT_ATOMS: atom_id res chain seq x y z
N MET A 1 -32.51 1.49 8.72
CA MET A 1 -32.92 1.44 7.29
C MET A 1 -32.31 2.63 6.57
N THR A 2 -31.64 2.43 5.44
CA THR A 2 -31.19 3.54 4.57
C THR A 2 -32.36 3.98 3.69
N ARG A 3 -32.69 5.28 3.67
CA ARG A 3 -33.67 5.80 2.71
C ARG A 3 -33.18 5.56 1.28
N PRO A 4 -34.07 5.21 0.32
CA PRO A 4 -33.69 5.15 -1.09
C PRO A 4 -33.14 6.51 -1.55
N VAL A 5 -32.21 6.48 -2.52
CA VAL A 5 -31.52 7.68 -3.00
C VAL A 5 -32.13 8.10 -4.33
N ASP A 6 -33.02 9.08 -4.30
CA ASP A 6 -33.72 9.58 -5.49
C ASP A 6 -32.77 10.24 -6.48
N HIS A 7 -32.68 9.67 -7.68
CA HIS A 7 -31.94 10.26 -8.79
C HIS A 7 -32.83 11.25 -9.53
N LYS A 8 -32.19 12.22 -10.19
CA LYS A 8 -32.87 13.32 -10.88
C LYS A 8 -32.20 13.53 -12.23
N VAL A 9 -32.98 13.53 -13.29
CA VAL A 9 -32.56 14.04 -14.61
C VAL A 9 -32.78 15.55 -14.57
N TYR A 10 -31.74 16.31 -14.87
CA TYR A 10 -31.78 17.78 -14.90
C TYR A 10 -31.23 18.29 -16.22
N TRP A 11 -31.67 19.49 -16.59
CA TRP A 11 -31.21 20.26 -17.73
C TRP A 11 -30.65 21.59 -17.23
N LEU A 12 -29.44 21.93 -17.66
CA LEU A 12 -28.82 23.24 -17.48
C LEU A 12 -28.93 23.98 -18.80
N HIS A 13 -29.53 25.16 -18.81
CA HIS A 13 -29.84 25.86 -20.06
C HIS A 13 -29.93 27.38 -19.84
N PHE A 14 -29.94 28.15 -20.92
CA PHE A 14 -30.29 29.57 -20.87
C PHE A 14 -31.80 29.77 -20.96
N ALA A 15 -32.28 30.99 -20.74
CA ALA A 15 -33.71 31.31 -20.77
C ALA A 15 -34.32 31.17 -22.19
N GLU A 16 -33.48 31.35 -23.20
CA GLU A 16 -33.82 31.31 -24.63
C GLU A 16 -33.83 29.88 -25.21
N HIS A 17 -33.18 28.93 -24.54
CA HIS A 17 -33.21 27.52 -24.96
C HIS A 17 -34.61 26.93 -24.75
N SER A 18 -35.09 26.19 -25.74
CA SER A 18 -36.44 25.62 -25.77
C SER A 18 -36.46 24.08 -25.85
N ASP A 19 -35.43 23.44 -26.42
CA ASP A 19 -35.38 21.98 -26.58
C ASP A 19 -34.22 21.32 -25.82
N PRO A 20 -34.48 20.51 -24.77
CA PRO A 20 -33.44 19.79 -24.07
C PRO A 20 -32.72 18.74 -24.91
N LYS A 21 -33.30 18.27 -26.03
CA LYS A 21 -32.66 17.25 -26.89
C LYS A 21 -31.58 17.79 -27.81
N THR A 22 -31.51 19.11 -27.98
CA THR A 22 -30.54 19.77 -28.87
C THR A 22 -29.67 20.80 -28.13
N GLU A 23 -30.17 21.41 -27.05
CA GLU A 23 -29.54 22.55 -26.38
C GLU A 23 -29.13 22.26 -24.92
N GLY A 24 -28.20 23.07 -24.37
CA GLY A 24 -27.81 23.01 -22.95
C GLY A 24 -27.08 21.73 -22.50
N LEU A 25 -27.01 21.48 -21.19
CA LEU A 25 -26.46 20.25 -20.60
C LEU A 25 -27.53 19.46 -19.87
N ILE A 26 -27.82 18.25 -20.34
CA ILE A 26 -28.56 17.25 -19.56
C ILE A 26 -27.59 16.54 -18.61
N GLY A 27 -28.04 16.11 -17.43
CA GLY A 27 -27.30 15.18 -16.57
C GLY A 27 -28.18 14.41 -15.59
N VAL A 28 -27.67 13.28 -15.10
CA VAL A 28 -28.23 12.58 -13.93
C VAL A 28 -27.43 12.91 -12.66
N ALA A 29 -28.13 13.15 -11.54
CA ALA A 29 -27.51 13.27 -10.22
C ALA A 29 -28.44 12.81 -9.08
N CYS A 30 -27.86 12.15 -8.07
CA CYS A 30 -28.50 11.93 -6.77
C CYS A 30 -28.48 13.21 -5.90
N TYR A 31 -27.32 13.87 -5.81
CA TYR A 31 -27.11 15.11 -5.05
C TYR A 31 -27.01 16.32 -5.98
N LEU A 32 -28.14 16.74 -6.55
CA LEU A 32 -28.23 17.80 -7.57
C LEU A 32 -27.49 19.09 -7.19
N GLN A 33 -27.68 19.63 -5.99
CA GLN A 33 -27.02 20.85 -5.53
C GLN A 33 -25.48 20.74 -5.50
N SER A 34 -24.95 19.60 -5.02
CA SER A 34 -23.51 19.32 -5.04
C SER A 34 -22.96 19.21 -6.47
N ARG A 35 -23.78 18.72 -7.41
CA ARG A 35 -23.43 18.61 -8.83
C ARG A 35 -23.42 19.96 -9.54
N ILE A 36 -24.43 20.81 -9.31
CA ILE A 36 -24.47 22.21 -9.80
C ILE A 36 -23.26 22.98 -9.27
N GLY A 37 -22.98 22.87 -7.97
CA GLY A 37 -21.81 23.46 -7.34
C GLY A 37 -20.47 22.88 -7.82
N ALA A 38 -20.44 21.71 -8.47
CA ALA A 38 -19.24 21.21 -9.15
C ALA A 38 -19.05 21.89 -10.51
N HIS A 39 -20.11 21.95 -11.34
CA HIS A 39 -20.08 22.63 -12.64
C HIS A 39 -19.63 24.09 -12.51
N ARG A 40 -20.18 24.86 -11.56
CA ARG A 40 -19.80 26.26 -11.28
C ARG A 40 -18.35 26.47 -10.81
N ARG A 41 -17.66 25.42 -10.36
CA ARG A 41 -16.27 25.50 -9.83
C ARG A 41 -15.21 24.90 -10.75
N GLU A 42 -15.60 24.22 -11.82
CA GLU A 42 -14.68 23.54 -12.71
C GLU A 42 -14.31 24.52 -13.86
N PRO A 43 -13.13 25.16 -13.86
CA PRO A 43 -12.84 26.31 -14.73
C PRO A 43 -12.75 25.96 -16.22
N ASN A 44 -12.70 24.66 -16.55
CA ASN A 44 -12.72 24.13 -17.91
C ASN A 44 -14.06 23.46 -18.24
N CYS A 45 -15.13 23.75 -17.47
CA CYS A 45 -16.47 23.30 -17.82
C CYS A 45 -16.95 24.03 -19.07
N LYS A 46 -17.59 23.32 -20.01
CA LYS A 46 -18.28 23.93 -21.16
C LYS A 46 -19.61 24.61 -20.79
N VAL A 47 -20.05 24.48 -19.53
CA VAL A 47 -21.26 25.10 -19.01
C VAL A 47 -20.94 26.54 -18.62
N PRO A 48 -21.68 27.55 -19.13
CA PRO A 48 -21.59 28.95 -18.72
C PRO A 48 -21.84 29.15 -17.21
N SER A 49 -21.71 30.38 -16.70
CA SER A 49 -21.94 30.68 -15.27
C SER A 49 -23.41 30.88 -14.89
N ASP A 50 -24.20 31.26 -15.88
CA ASP A 50 -25.50 31.96 -15.84
C ASP A 50 -26.66 31.07 -16.33
N PHE A 51 -26.52 29.76 -16.16
CA PHE A 51 -27.55 28.78 -16.50
C PHE A 51 -28.68 28.70 -15.47
N LEU A 52 -29.88 28.43 -15.98
CA LEU A 52 -31.05 27.93 -15.25
C LEU A 52 -30.94 26.42 -15.05
N VAL A 53 -31.71 25.88 -14.09
CA VAL A 53 -31.75 24.44 -13.78
C VAL A 53 -33.18 23.93 -13.75
N THR A 54 -33.53 23.12 -14.74
CA THR A 54 -34.85 22.47 -14.83
C THR A 54 -34.71 20.99 -14.48
N ILE A 55 -35.61 20.46 -13.64
CA ILE A 55 -35.64 19.02 -13.31
C ILE A 55 -36.65 18.35 -14.25
N LEU A 56 -36.16 17.51 -15.15
CA LEU A 56 -36.97 16.82 -16.16
C LEU A 56 -37.65 15.56 -15.60
N HIS A 57 -36.99 14.86 -14.67
CA HIS A 57 -37.51 13.61 -14.09
C HIS A 57 -36.90 13.31 -12.72
N ARG A 58 -37.63 12.55 -11.89
CA ARG A 58 -37.19 12.03 -10.61
C ARG A 58 -37.59 10.56 -10.50
N GLY A 59 -36.66 9.70 -10.12
CA GLY A 59 -36.91 8.26 -10.03
C GLY A 59 -35.68 7.48 -9.56
N THR A 60 -35.66 6.19 -9.88
CA THR A 60 -34.49 5.33 -9.69
C THR A 60 -33.34 5.76 -10.59
N ALA A 61 -32.13 5.29 -10.29
CA ALA A 61 -30.98 5.52 -11.16
C ALA A 61 -31.22 4.98 -12.58
N GLN A 62 -31.82 3.79 -12.71
CA GLN A 62 -32.04 3.13 -14.00
C GLN A 62 -33.00 3.91 -14.90
N GLU A 63 -34.13 4.35 -14.38
CA GLU A 63 -35.09 5.21 -15.12
C GLU A 63 -34.44 6.53 -15.53
N CYS A 64 -33.72 7.17 -14.61
CA CYS A 64 -33.03 8.43 -14.89
C CYS A 64 -31.99 8.27 -16.01
N PHE A 65 -31.17 7.20 -16.00
CA PHE A 65 -30.22 6.94 -17.08
C PHE A 65 -30.89 6.53 -18.39
N ALA A 66 -31.99 5.77 -18.36
CA ALA A 66 -32.74 5.42 -19.57
C ALA A 66 -33.30 6.67 -20.27
N LEU A 67 -33.93 7.58 -19.53
CA LEU A 67 -34.38 8.87 -20.07
C LEU A 67 -33.21 9.73 -20.54
N GLU A 68 -32.10 9.74 -19.80
CA GLU A 68 -30.87 10.44 -20.20
C GLU A 68 -30.33 9.94 -21.56
N ALA A 69 -30.44 8.64 -21.86
CA ALA A 69 -30.07 8.05 -23.15
C ALA A 69 -30.97 8.53 -24.29
N GLN A 70 -32.28 8.61 -24.04
CA GLN A 70 -33.27 9.06 -25.02
C GLN A 70 -33.14 10.54 -25.35
N LEU A 71 -32.79 11.37 -24.35
CA LEU A 71 -32.62 12.81 -24.53
C LEU A 71 -31.29 13.19 -25.18
N ARG A 72 -30.25 12.35 -25.07
CA ARG A 72 -29.00 12.52 -25.84
C ARG A 72 -28.45 11.19 -26.37
N PRO A 73 -28.98 10.69 -27.51
CA PRO A 73 -28.56 9.41 -28.10
C PRO A 73 -27.16 9.47 -28.70
N THR A 74 -26.68 10.67 -29.08
CA THR A 74 -25.39 10.90 -29.74
C THR A 74 -24.49 11.82 -28.90
N PRO A 75 -23.15 11.79 -29.09
CA PRO A 75 -22.23 12.74 -28.48
C PRO A 75 -22.35 14.14 -29.11
N ASN A 76 -21.88 15.16 -28.40
CA ASN A 76 -21.87 16.58 -28.83
C ASN A 76 -23.25 17.23 -29.04
N ILE A 77 -24.25 16.81 -28.27
CA ILE A 77 -25.53 17.53 -28.15
C ILE A 77 -25.36 18.68 -27.14
N GLY A 78 -25.67 19.91 -27.56
CA GLY A 78 -25.52 21.12 -26.73
C GLY A 78 -24.14 21.21 -26.06
N TRP A 79 -24.14 21.23 -24.73
CA TRP A 79 -22.96 21.27 -23.87
C TRP A 79 -22.46 19.85 -23.46
N ASN A 80 -23.17 18.77 -23.81
CA ASN A 80 -22.79 17.39 -23.52
C ASN A 80 -21.78 16.82 -24.54
N ILE A 81 -20.56 16.51 -24.08
CA ILE A 81 -19.51 15.89 -24.93
C ILE A 81 -19.82 14.42 -25.26
N LEU A 82 -20.55 13.71 -24.41
CA LEU A 82 -20.82 12.27 -24.53
C LEU A 82 -22.34 11.99 -24.56
N ALA A 83 -22.73 10.92 -25.25
CA ALA A 83 -24.08 10.37 -25.25
C ALA A 83 -24.53 9.93 -23.83
N GLY A 84 -25.83 9.80 -23.62
CA GLY A 84 -26.42 9.38 -22.34
C GLY A 84 -26.60 7.88 -22.14
N GLY A 85 -27.29 7.53 -21.06
CA GLY A 85 -27.50 6.13 -20.64
C GLY A 85 -26.36 5.54 -19.83
N TYR A 86 -25.36 6.34 -19.46
CA TYR A 86 -24.10 5.81 -18.97
C TYR A 86 -23.99 5.71 -17.45
N ILE A 87 -24.37 4.54 -16.91
CA ILE A 87 -24.39 4.25 -15.46
C ILE A 87 -22.97 4.26 -14.83
N GLY A 88 -21.89 4.12 -15.62
CA GLY A 88 -20.52 3.96 -15.13
C GLY A 88 -19.69 5.26 -15.04
N GLY A 89 -19.88 6.10 -14.03
CA GLY A 89 -19.10 7.34 -13.87
C GLY A 89 -17.57 7.13 -13.74
N ARG A 90 -16.77 7.90 -14.51
CA ARG A 90 -15.27 8.00 -14.54
C ARG A 90 -14.43 6.71 -14.59
N GLY A 91 -15.03 5.53 -14.50
CA GLY A 91 -14.35 4.21 -14.45
C GLY A 91 -14.80 3.25 -15.54
N ALA A 92 -15.79 3.68 -16.33
CA ALA A 92 -16.12 3.14 -17.63
C ALA A 92 -16.57 4.31 -18.53
N HIS A 93 -16.79 4.27 -19.84
CA HIS A 93 -16.34 3.44 -20.97
C HIS A 93 -16.14 1.91 -20.80
N PRO A 94 -16.55 1.05 -21.76
CA PRO A 94 -15.97 -0.29 -21.85
C PRO A 94 -14.44 -0.14 -21.87
N PRO A 95 -13.70 -0.75 -20.92
CA PRO A 95 -12.47 -0.20 -20.36
C PRO A 95 -11.51 0.12 -21.50
N TYR A 96 -11.32 1.41 -21.82
CA TYR A 96 -10.83 1.85 -23.13
C TYR A 96 -9.51 1.15 -23.43
N ARG A 97 -9.59 0.05 -24.18
CA ARG A 97 -8.47 -0.85 -24.41
C ARG A 97 -7.65 -0.19 -25.49
N HIS A 98 -6.83 0.76 -25.05
CA HIS A 98 -5.76 1.33 -25.84
C HIS A 98 -5.13 0.21 -26.66
N ASP A 99 -5.10 0.43 -27.97
CA ASP A 99 -4.62 -0.55 -28.91
C ASP A 99 -3.14 -0.91 -28.63
N LYS A 100 -2.63 -1.95 -29.28
CA LYS A 100 -1.27 -2.43 -29.04
C LYS A 100 -0.21 -1.34 -29.34
N LYS A 101 -0.47 -0.42 -30.27
CA LYS A 101 0.38 0.74 -30.59
C LYS A 101 0.34 1.77 -29.47
N THR A 102 -0.83 2.25 -29.05
CA THR A 102 -0.95 3.26 -27.98
C THR A 102 -0.42 2.74 -26.64
N ARG A 103 -0.62 1.46 -26.30
CA ARG A 103 -0.02 0.85 -25.10
C ARG A 103 1.51 0.80 -25.14
N ARG A 104 2.11 0.51 -26.31
CA ARG A 104 3.57 0.54 -26.50
C ARG A 104 4.10 1.96 -26.35
N TRP A 105 3.47 2.92 -27.02
CA TRP A 105 3.84 4.34 -26.96
C TRP A 105 3.78 4.89 -25.54
N MET A 106 2.66 4.72 -24.81
CA MET A 106 2.55 5.15 -23.42
C MET A 106 3.62 4.52 -22.51
N SER A 107 3.98 3.26 -22.75
CA SER A 107 5.04 2.57 -22.01
C SER A 107 6.45 3.13 -22.31
N GLN A 108 6.74 3.45 -23.57
CA GLN A 108 7.98 4.11 -23.99
C GLN A 108 8.07 5.52 -23.39
N SER A 109 7.05 6.36 -23.58
CA SER A 109 7.01 7.72 -23.01
C SER A 109 7.07 7.72 -21.47
N ALA A 110 6.52 6.71 -20.78
CA ALA A 110 6.67 6.57 -19.34
C ALA A 110 8.13 6.28 -18.93
N LYS A 111 8.85 5.41 -19.68
CA LYS A 111 10.27 5.11 -19.46
C LYS A 111 11.15 6.32 -19.74
N GLU A 112 10.93 7.01 -20.86
CA GLU A 112 11.64 8.24 -21.24
C GLU A 112 11.47 9.31 -20.16
N ARG A 113 10.22 9.61 -19.74
CA ARG A 113 9.93 10.54 -18.66
C ARG A 113 10.65 10.15 -17.37
N ALA A 114 10.62 8.87 -16.97
CA ALA A 114 11.31 8.37 -15.78
C ALA A 114 12.84 8.53 -15.85
N ASN A 115 13.43 8.46 -17.04
CA ASN A 115 14.86 8.60 -17.26
C ASN A 115 15.37 10.05 -17.20
N THR A 116 14.51 11.06 -17.40
CA THR A 116 14.87 12.48 -17.24
C THR A 116 15.29 12.82 -15.80
N PRO A 117 16.13 13.83 -15.54
CA PRO A 117 16.48 14.25 -14.17
C PRO A 117 15.26 14.60 -13.31
N LYS A 118 14.25 15.27 -13.91
CA LYS A 118 12.97 15.61 -13.27
C LYS A 118 12.16 14.35 -12.91
N GLY A 119 12.10 13.37 -13.82
CA GLY A 119 11.48 12.07 -13.60
C GLY A 119 12.16 11.25 -12.51
N ARG A 120 13.50 11.12 -12.54
CA ARG A 120 14.28 10.46 -11.48
C ARG A 120 14.04 11.10 -10.11
N LYS A 121 13.99 12.43 -10.03
CA LYS A 121 13.66 13.18 -8.79
C LYS A 121 12.23 12.88 -8.31
N HIS A 122 11.25 12.82 -9.21
CA HIS A 122 9.86 12.47 -8.88
C HIS A 122 9.74 11.01 -8.41
N MET A 123 10.32 10.06 -9.15
CA MET A 123 10.32 8.63 -8.79
C MET A 123 11.03 8.39 -7.44
N ARG A 124 12.14 9.08 -7.17
CA ARG A 124 12.81 9.03 -5.85
C ARG A 124 11.91 9.58 -4.73
N LYS A 125 11.19 10.68 -4.97
CA LYS A 125 10.22 11.25 -4.01
C LYS A 125 9.05 10.30 -3.75
N ALA A 126 8.50 9.69 -4.79
CA ALA A 126 7.44 8.69 -4.69
C ALA A 126 7.91 7.42 -3.96
N ALA A 127 9.10 6.90 -4.27
CA ALA A 127 9.69 5.76 -3.59
C ALA A 127 9.96 6.03 -2.10
N LEU A 128 10.41 7.24 -1.74
CA LEU A 128 10.57 7.66 -0.34
C LEU A 128 9.23 7.74 0.41
N ALA A 129 8.15 8.15 -0.26
CA ALA A 129 6.81 8.15 0.31
C ALA A 129 6.27 6.72 0.51
N LEU A 130 6.38 5.86 -0.50
CA LEU A 130 5.89 4.47 -0.48
C LEU A 130 6.65 3.56 0.49
N ASN A 131 7.99 3.66 0.53
CA ASN A 131 8.82 2.86 1.43
C ASN A 131 8.74 3.30 2.91
N GLY A 132 7.87 4.23 3.27
CA GLY A 132 7.76 4.78 4.63
C GLY A 132 8.98 5.58 5.09
N ALA A 133 10.02 5.72 4.28
CA ALA A 133 11.23 6.50 4.59
C ALA A 133 10.93 7.99 4.80
N GLY A 134 9.86 8.52 4.19
CA GLY A 134 9.32 9.85 4.50
C GLY A 134 8.72 10.00 5.91
N TRP A 135 8.44 8.89 6.61
CA TRP A 135 8.02 8.84 8.02
C TRP A 135 9.15 8.41 8.95
N ILE A 136 9.98 7.43 8.54
CA ILE A 136 11.14 6.94 9.29
C ILE A 136 12.25 7.99 9.23
N GLY A 137 12.17 8.98 10.12
CA GLY A 137 13.15 10.07 10.25
C GLY A 137 12.54 11.47 10.36
N ARG A 138 11.24 11.65 10.05
CA ARG A 138 10.56 12.91 10.39
C ARG A 138 10.45 13.02 11.91
N LYS A 139 11.05 14.07 12.48
CA LYS A 139 10.83 14.46 13.87
C LYS A 139 9.36 14.85 14.03
N HIS A 140 8.51 13.91 14.46
CA HIS A 140 7.16 14.22 14.90
C HIS A 140 7.22 15.22 16.07
N LYS A 141 6.33 16.22 16.10
CA LYS A 141 6.10 17.02 17.31
C LYS A 141 5.73 16.09 18.48
N ASP A 142 6.10 16.41 19.71
CA ASP A 142 5.92 15.49 20.85
C ASP A 142 4.44 15.16 21.13
N SER A 143 3.53 16.11 20.91
CA SER A 143 2.08 15.85 20.89
C SER A 143 1.67 14.75 19.91
N SER A 144 2.26 14.75 18.70
CA SER A 144 2.04 13.68 17.70
C SER A 144 2.65 12.35 18.14
N LYS A 145 3.83 12.35 18.77
CA LYS A 145 4.42 11.13 19.35
C LYS A 145 3.53 10.53 20.43
N GLN A 146 2.96 11.36 21.32
CA GLN A 146 2.03 10.93 22.37
C GLN A 146 0.75 10.35 21.77
N ILE A 147 0.14 10.98 20.76
CA ILE A 147 -1.06 10.46 20.07
C ILE A 147 -0.76 9.11 19.40
N ILE A 148 0.37 8.97 18.70
CA ILE A 148 0.78 7.72 18.06
C ILE A 148 1.02 6.63 19.12
N SER A 149 1.72 6.96 20.22
CA SER A 149 1.98 6.06 21.34
C SER A 149 0.68 5.58 22.01
N ARG A 150 -0.25 6.49 22.30
CA ARG A 150 -1.58 6.18 22.85
C ARG A 150 -2.37 5.28 21.90
N LYS A 151 -2.44 5.61 20.61
CA LYS A 151 -3.13 4.80 19.58
C LYS A 151 -2.49 3.42 19.37
N ALA A 152 -1.16 3.29 19.49
CA ALA A 152 -0.47 2.00 19.43
C ALA A 152 -0.76 1.14 20.67
N LYS A 153 -0.70 1.75 21.87
CA LYS A 153 -1.02 1.08 23.15
C LYS A 153 -2.48 0.59 23.18
N THR A 154 -3.45 1.38 22.72
CA THR A 154 -4.87 0.95 22.68
C THR A 154 -5.12 -0.15 21.64
N ARG A 155 -4.57 -0.02 20.43
CA ARG A 155 -4.72 -1.04 19.35
C ARG A 155 -4.20 -2.43 19.72
N CYS A 156 -3.23 -2.54 20.64
CA CYS A 156 -2.70 -3.84 21.09
C CYS A 156 -3.35 -4.34 22.41
N ARG A 157 -4.09 -3.50 23.12
CA ARG A 157 -4.71 -3.85 24.42
C ARG A 157 -6.12 -4.41 24.29
N THR A 158 -6.94 -3.97 23.33
CA THR A 158 -8.31 -4.49 23.18
C THR A 158 -8.31 -5.96 22.67
N PRO A 159 -9.31 -6.79 23.07
CA PRO A 159 -9.44 -8.17 22.58
C PRO A 159 -9.52 -8.25 21.05
N GLU A 160 -10.27 -7.34 20.42
CA GLU A 160 -10.37 -7.23 18.96
C GLU A 160 -9.05 -6.85 18.30
N GLY A 161 -8.31 -5.91 18.90
CA GLY A 161 -6.99 -5.51 18.46
C GLY A 161 -6.01 -6.68 18.47
N ARG A 162 -6.01 -7.48 19.55
CA ARG A 162 -5.27 -8.74 19.64
C ARG A 162 -5.74 -9.76 18.59
N LYS A 163 -7.05 -9.94 18.38
CA LYS A 163 -7.62 -10.85 17.37
C LYS A 163 -7.24 -10.43 15.95
N ARG A 164 -7.21 -9.12 15.65
CA ARG A 164 -6.75 -8.55 14.37
C ARG A 164 -5.25 -8.74 14.17
N MET A 165 -4.43 -8.46 15.19
CA MET A 165 -2.99 -8.70 15.14
C MET A 165 -2.66 -10.19 14.98
N ARG A 166 -3.40 -11.09 15.64
CA ARG A 166 -3.27 -12.55 15.47
C ARG A 166 -3.65 -12.99 14.06
N ARG A 167 -4.75 -12.48 13.48
CA ARG A 167 -5.11 -12.72 12.05
C ARG A 167 -4.05 -12.18 11.08
N MET A 168 -3.48 -11.01 11.34
CA MET A 168 -2.41 -10.44 10.52
C MET A 168 -1.10 -11.22 10.65
N ALA A 169 -0.76 -11.67 11.86
CA ALA A 169 0.38 -12.54 12.13
C ALA A 169 0.19 -13.95 11.55
N LEU A 170 -1.04 -14.48 11.45
CA LEU A 170 -1.34 -15.73 10.72
C LEU A 170 -1.27 -15.52 9.19
N ARG A 171 -1.66 -14.35 8.68
CA ARG A 171 -1.49 -14.01 7.25
C ARG A 171 -0.02 -13.85 6.83
N LEU A 172 0.77 -13.14 7.64
CA LEU A 172 2.19 -12.88 7.38
C LEU A 172 3.12 -14.02 7.86
N GLY A 173 2.64 -14.78 8.84
CA GLY A 173 3.29 -15.91 9.48
C GLY A 173 2.50 -17.20 9.26
N ARG A 174 2.07 -17.44 8.01
CA ARG A 174 2.26 -18.77 7.44
C ARG A 174 3.78 -18.97 7.50
N GLY A 175 4.33 -19.79 8.39
CA GLY A 175 3.86 -21.12 8.74
C GLY A 175 4.48 -22.10 7.74
N LYS A 176 4.53 -23.40 8.08
CA LYS A 176 5.08 -24.42 7.15
C LYS A 176 4.30 -24.46 5.82
N ASP A 177 3.10 -23.91 5.79
CA ASP A 177 2.14 -23.90 4.67
C ASP A 177 2.20 -22.60 3.83
N HIS A 178 3.24 -21.78 3.99
CA HIS A 178 3.57 -20.76 2.99
C HIS A 178 4.32 -21.44 1.84
N PRO A 179 3.97 -21.25 0.56
CA PRO A 179 4.57 -21.98 -0.59
C PRO A 179 6.06 -21.68 -0.86
N ILE A 180 6.75 -21.01 0.07
CA ILE A 180 8.19 -20.71 0.02
C ILE A 180 8.91 -21.24 1.28
N TYR A 181 8.17 -21.59 2.34
CA TYR A 181 8.69 -22.09 3.60
C TYR A 181 8.69 -23.62 3.52
N GLY A 182 9.87 -24.24 3.55
CA GLY A 182 10.00 -25.68 3.30
C GLY A 182 10.31 -26.07 1.86
N LEU A 183 10.22 -25.15 0.88
CA LEU A 183 10.82 -25.39 -0.44
C LEU A 183 12.32 -25.63 -0.29
N ILE A 184 12.74 -26.88 -0.53
CA ILE A 184 14.15 -27.25 -0.63
C ILE A 184 14.69 -26.56 -1.88
N ARG A 185 15.33 -25.40 -1.69
CA ARG A 185 15.98 -24.67 -2.78
C ARG A 185 17.03 -25.58 -3.43
N SER A 186 17.02 -25.63 -4.76
CA SER A 186 18.07 -26.32 -5.53
C SER A 186 19.46 -25.83 -5.07
N ALA A 187 20.47 -26.68 -5.22
CA ALA A 187 21.85 -26.33 -4.89
C ALA A 187 22.28 -25.04 -5.61
N GLU A 188 21.85 -24.88 -6.86
CA GLU A 188 22.08 -23.69 -7.70
C GLU A 188 21.44 -22.40 -7.13
N ILE A 189 20.16 -22.44 -6.70
CA ILE A 189 19.51 -21.28 -6.06
C ILE A 189 20.18 -20.95 -4.73
N ARG A 190 20.62 -21.96 -3.96
CA ARG A 190 21.42 -21.76 -2.73
C ARG A 190 22.76 -21.10 -3.05
N ALA A 191 23.45 -21.53 -4.11
CA ALA A 191 24.71 -20.94 -4.57
C ALA A 191 24.52 -19.48 -5.01
N LYS A 192 23.51 -19.17 -5.84
CA LYS A 192 23.18 -17.80 -6.27
C LYS A 192 22.86 -16.86 -5.09
N ILE A 193 22.11 -17.34 -4.08
CA ILE A 193 21.83 -16.56 -2.86
C ILE A 193 23.10 -16.39 -2.01
N SER A 194 23.98 -17.40 -1.94
CA SER A 194 25.25 -17.31 -1.22
C SER A 194 26.21 -16.31 -1.88
N ALA A 195 26.42 -16.43 -3.19
CA ALA A 195 27.25 -15.53 -4.00
C ALA A 195 26.79 -14.07 -3.90
N SER A 196 25.49 -13.80 -4.06
CA SER A 196 24.94 -12.44 -3.94
C SER A 196 25.04 -11.83 -2.53
N LYS A 197 25.20 -12.66 -1.49
CA LYS A 197 25.42 -12.22 -0.10
C LYS A 197 26.88 -12.16 0.32
N LYS A 198 27.79 -12.87 -0.36
CA LYS A 198 29.24 -12.78 -0.17
C LYS A 198 29.65 -11.31 -0.41
N GLY A 199 30.44 -10.74 0.49
CA GLY A 199 30.78 -9.31 0.50
C GLY A 199 29.69 -8.35 1.00
N ARG A 200 28.39 -8.66 0.88
CA ARG A 200 27.27 -7.79 1.35
C ARG A 200 27.02 -7.83 2.87
N ARG A 201 28.07 -7.96 3.70
CA ARG A 201 27.92 -7.72 5.14
C ARG A 201 27.71 -6.21 5.35
N PRO A 202 26.65 -5.76 6.03
CA PRO A 202 26.50 -4.34 6.32
C PRO A 202 27.73 -3.86 7.10
N LYS A 203 28.38 -2.79 6.61
CA LYS A 203 29.57 -2.17 7.23
C LYS A 203 29.18 -1.45 8.53
N LEU A 204 28.77 -2.22 9.55
CA LEU A 204 28.52 -1.70 10.89
C LEU A 204 29.81 -1.10 11.45
N SER A 205 29.71 0.08 12.09
CA SER A 205 30.83 0.70 12.77
C SER A 205 31.32 -0.15 13.95
N LYS A 206 32.57 0.06 14.40
CA LYS A 206 33.14 -0.66 15.57
C LYS A 206 32.23 -0.53 16.80
N ALA A 207 31.70 0.66 17.05
CA ALA A 207 30.77 0.94 18.16
C ALA A 207 29.46 0.13 18.07
N VAL A 208 28.81 0.08 16.89
CA VAL A 208 27.57 -0.68 16.71
C VAL A 208 27.82 -2.20 16.85
N ARG A 209 28.99 -2.70 16.42
CA ARG A 209 29.39 -4.10 16.66
C ARG A 209 29.56 -4.38 18.15
N LYS A 210 30.29 -3.52 18.89
CA LYS A 210 30.50 -3.66 20.35
C LYS A 210 29.17 -3.67 21.11
N SER A 211 28.32 -2.66 20.89
CA SER A 211 26.98 -2.58 21.52
C SER A 211 26.11 -3.80 21.22
N LYS A 212 26.12 -4.30 19.97
CA LYS A 212 25.35 -5.49 19.60
C LYS A 212 25.89 -6.78 20.22
N ALA A 213 27.21 -6.93 20.31
CA ALA A 213 27.85 -8.05 21.01
C ALA A 213 27.54 -8.03 22.50
N GLU A 214 27.64 -6.88 23.15
CA GLU A 214 27.32 -6.70 24.57
C GLU A 214 25.84 -6.99 24.87
N LYS A 215 24.91 -6.52 24.01
CA LYS A 215 23.49 -6.84 24.15
C LYS A 215 23.20 -8.34 24.02
N MET A 216 23.90 -9.04 23.12
CA MET A 216 23.81 -10.50 23.02
C MET A 216 24.38 -11.19 24.26
N ARG A 217 25.52 -10.71 24.79
CA ARG A 217 26.14 -11.21 26.02
C ARG A 217 25.18 -11.08 27.21
N ARG A 218 24.68 -9.87 27.48
CA ARG A 218 23.68 -9.60 28.53
C ARG A 218 22.41 -10.45 28.37
N HIS A 219 21.98 -10.75 27.14
CA HIS A 219 20.84 -11.62 26.90
C HIS A 219 21.12 -13.08 27.27
N TRP A 220 22.28 -13.64 26.87
CA TRP A 220 22.69 -15.00 27.22
C TRP A 220 23.05 -15.17 28.70
N GLU A 221 23.57 -14.12 29.33
CA GLU A 221 23.85 -14.05 30.77
C GLU A 221 22.58 -13.92 31.61
N SER A 222 21.46 -13.44 31.03
CA SER A 222 20.24 -13.17 31.79
C SER A 222 19.67 -14.45 32.46
N PRO A 223 19.28 -14.39 33.75
CA PRO A 223 18.73 -15.54 34.46
C PRO A 223 17.52 -16.17 33.75
N ALA A 224 16.65 -15.35 33.16
CA ALA A 224 15.49 -15.81 32.40
C ALA A 224 15.87 -16.60 31.12
N TYR A 225 16.93 -16.19 30.40
CA TYR A 225 17.41 -16.96 29.25
C TYR A 225 18.07 -18.26 29.71
N ARG A 226 18.89 -18.22 30.76
CA ARG A 226 19.52 -19.41 31.34
C ARG A 226 18.48 -20.43 31.80
N ALA A 227 17.51 -20.02 32.62
CA ALA A 227 16.41 -20.87 33.07
C ALA A 227 15.60 -21.47 31.89
N LYS A 228 15.32 -20.66 30.87
CA LYS A 228 14.65 -21.14 29.65
C LYS A 228 15.46 -22.17 28.87
N MET A 229 16.80 -22.06 28.85
CA MET A 229 17.66 -23.06 28.22
C MET A 229 17.72 -24.34 29.06
N ARG A 230 17.84 -24.25 30.39
CA ARG A 230 17.75 -25.41 31.32
C ARG A 230 16.45 -26.19 31.11
N ALA A 231 15.32 -25.50 31.12
CA ALA A 231 13.99 -26.11 30.94
C ALA A 231 13.76 -26.72 29.54
N ARG A 232 14.57 -26.36 28.53
CA ARG A 232 14.41 -26.86 27.15
C ARG A 232 15.13 -28.16 26.88
N SER A 233 16.15 -28.47 27.67
CA SER A 233 16.97 -29.68 27.54
C SER A 233 17.80 -29.81 28.83
N PRO A 234 17.37 -30.63 29.80
CA PRO A 234 18.12 -30.86 31.04
C PRO A 234 19.57 -31.32 30.80
N SER A 235 19.76 -32.09 29.72
CA SER A 235 21.06 -32.51 29.18
C SER A 235 21.92 -31.40 28.55
N TRP A 236 21.51 -30.13 28.59
CA TRP A 236 22.32 -29.00 28.09
C TRP A 236 22.94 -28.17 29.22
N THR A 237 22.53 -28.40 30.46
CA THR A 237 23.35 -28.10 31.63
C THR A 237 24.43 -29.18 31.76
N GLY A 238 25.69 -28.74 31.86
CA GLY A 238 26.86 -29.61 31.67
C GLY A 238 26.97 -30.80 32.63
N GLU A 239 26.31 -30.74 33.78
CA GLU A 239 26.33 -31.78 34.82
C GLU A 239 25.76 -33.14 34.37
N GLN A 240 25.00 -33.20 33.27
CA GLN A 240 24.40 -34.46 32.76
C GLN A 240 24.77 -34.80 31.31
N ASN A 241 25.65 -34.02 30.66
CA ASN A 241 26.13 -34.35 29.32
C ASN A 241 27.52 -34.98 29.42
N PRO A 242 27.69 -36.27 29.07
CA PRO A 242 28.98 -36.95 29.21
C PRO A 242 30.11 -36.34 28.37
N ASN A 243 29.80 -35.44 27.43
CA ASN A 243 30.78 -34.69 26.64
C ASN A 243 31.02 -33.24 27.12
N TYR A 244 30.41 -32.81 28.22
CA TYR A 244 30.63 -31.46 28.74
C TYR A 244 31.89 -31.42 29.62
N GLY A 245 32.98 -30.89 29.07
CA GLY A 245 34.31 -30.92 29.68
C GLY A 245 35.28 -31.80 28.89
N ASN A 246 34.79 -32.86 28.24
CA ASN A 246 35.57 -33.61 27.26
C ASN A 246 35.90 -32.71 26.08
N ARG A 247 37.18 -32.36 25.95
CA ARG A 247 37.69 -31.75 24.71
C ARG A 247 37.49 -32.75 23.59
N ALA A 248 36.99 -32.28 22.45
CA ALA A 248 36.92 -33.11 21.24
C ALA A 248 38.34 -33.66 20.94
N PRO A 249 38.51 -34.97 20.73
CA PRO A 249 39.81 -35.56 20.45
C PRO A 249 40.41 -34.92 19.20
N GLY A 250 41.71 -34.62 19.24
CA GLY A 250 42.42 -33.96 18.13
C GLY A 250 42.30 -32.43 18.10
N ARG A 251 41.86 -31.76 19.18
CA ARG A 251 41.97 -30.30 19.27
C ARG A 251 43.36 -29.90 19.83
N PRO A 252 44.23 -29.25 19.04
CA PRO A 252 45.59 -28.91 19.47
C PRO A 252 45.58 -28.03 20.73
N GLU A 253 46.55 -28.24 21.62
CA GLU A 253 46.61 -27.49 22.86
C GLU A 253 47.11 -26.08 22.59
N ARG A 254 46.37 -25.09 23.12
CA ARG A 254 46.81 -23.72 23.04
C ARG A 254 47.75 -23.46 24.21
N ASP A 255 49.05 -23.40 23.94
CA ASP A 255 50.06 -23.02 24.91
C ASP A 255 49.66 -21.70 25.57
N SER A 256 49.58 -21.72 26.90
CA SER A 256 49.17 -20.60 27.73
C SER A 256 50.19 -19.46 27.72
N LYS A 257 51.46 -19.73 27.40
CA LYS A 257 52.54 -18.75 27.34
C LYS A 257 52.68 -18.11 25.95
N SER A 258 52.77 -18.89 24.87
CA SER A 258 52.92 -18.34 23.51
C SER A 258 51.61 -18.00 22.81
N GLY A 259 50.48 -18.56 23.26
CA GLY A 259 49.19 -18.41 22.60
C GLY A 259 49.09 -19.07 21.22
N ARG A 260 50.08 -19.87 20.82
CA ARG A 260 50.02 -20.71 19.60
C ARG A 260 49.30 -22.03 19.90
N PHE A 261 48.78 -22.65 18.86
CA PHE A 261 48.25 -24.00 18.93
C PHE A 261 49.40 -24.98 18.64
N ILE A 262 49.57 -25.97 19.50
CA ILE A 262 50.48 -27.12 19.37
C ILE A 262 49.64 -28.35 19.04
#